data_AF-A0A968X0V5-F1
#
_entry.id   AF-A0A968X0V5-F1
#
_cell.length_a   1.000
_cell.length_b   1.000
_cell.length_c   1.000
_cell.angle_alpha   90.00
_cell.angle_beta   90.00
_cell.angle_gamma   90.00
#
_symmetry.space_group_name_H-M   'P 1'
#
loop_
_entity.id
_entity.type
_entity.pdbx_description
1 polymer ?
#
loop_
_entity_poly.entity_id
_entity_poly.type
_entity_poly.pdbx_seq_one_letter_code
_entity_poly.pdbx_strand_id
1 'polypeptide(L)'
;MALNAEQIHTRERLSALFWPDQPQATAFANLRTTLFRMRKALPNEAEVLHITQQNIEFRRDAARVDAAEFESLLAECAQHPHADIAHCYECAQRLTQAIALYSGDLLQDLSLRASQPFEEWLLVKREQLLRQALSALEILSAHHERRG
;
A
#
# COMPACT_ATOMS: atom_id res chain seq x y z
N MET A 1 -3.42 -1.86 6.76
CA MET A 1 -4.66 -2.47 6.26
C MET A 1 -4.62 -2.61 4.74
N ALA A 2 -4.84 -1.57 3.92
CA ALA A 2 -4.85 -1.73 2.46
C ALA A 2 -3.52 -2.23 1.85
N LEU A 3 -2.38 -1.74 2.35
CA LEU A 3 -1.05 -2.19 1.93
C LEU A 3 -0.63 -3.55 2.52
N ASN A 4 -1.39 -4.06 3.50
CA ASN A 4 -1.18 -5.36 4.14
C ASN A 4 -2.50 -6.15 4.11
N ALA A 5 -3.22 -6.14 2.98
CA ALA A 5 -4.61 -6.59 2.88
C ALA A 5 -4.80 -8.06 3.29
N GLU A 6 -3.74 -8.87 3.25
CA GLU A 6 -3.76 -10.28 3.64
C GLU A 6 -3.64 -10.51 5.16
N GLN A 7 -3.45 -9.44 5.96
CA GLN A 7 -3.33 -9.54 7.41
C GLN A 7 -4.63 -9.17 8.13
N ILE A 8 -5.07 -10.08 8.98
CA ILE A 8 -6.10 -9.80 9.99
C ILE A 8 -5.49 -8.86 11.03
N HIS A 9 -6.08 -7.69 11.21
CA HIS A 9 -5.63 -6.74 12.22
C HIS A 9 -6.57 -6.72 13.41
N THR A 10 -6.03 -6.94 14.62
CA THR A 10 -6.81 -6.79 15.84
C THR A 10 -7.08 -5.33 16.13
N ARG A 11 -8.23 -5.05 16.76
CA ARG A 11 -8.57 -3.69 17.23
C ARG A 11 -7.53 -3.15 18.20
N GLU A 12 -6.97 -4.01 19.05
CA GLU A 12 -5.92 -3.68 20.01
C GLU A 12 -4.67 -3.16 19.29
N ARG A 13 -4.18 -3.92 18.30
CA ARG A 13 -3.00 -3.56 17.52
C ARG A 13 -3.19 -2.26 16.76
N LEU A 14 -4.34 -2.07 16.11
CA LEU A 14 -4.63 -0.83 15.40
C LEU A 14 -4.78 0.37 16.35
N SER A 15 -5.36 0.15 17.53
CA SER A 15 -5.49 1.22 18.53
C SER A 15 -4.13 1.65 19.06
N ALA A 16 -3.27 0.70 19.40
CA ALA A 16 -1.89 0.99 19.84
C ALA A 16 -1.05 1.63 18.72
N LEU A 17 -1.29 1.26 17.46
CA LEU A 17 -0.61 1.87 16.32
C LEU A 17 -1.06 3.32 16.09
N PHE A 18 -2.35 3.64 16.18
CA PHE A 18 -2.83 4.99 15.83
C PHE A 18 -2.90 5.96 17.01
N TRP A 19 -3.00 5.46 18.24
CA TRP A 19 -3.07 6.26 19.46
C TRP A 19 -2.17 5.67 20.57
N PRO A 20 -0.84 5.60 20.36
CA PRO A 20 0.09 4.97 21.32
C PRO A 20 0.09 5.65 22.69
N ASP A 21 -0.11 6.97 22.74
CA ASP A 21 -0.03 7.77 23.98
C ASP A 21 -1.39 7.89 24.71
N GLN A 22 -2.43 7.19 24.24
CA GLN A 22 -3.77 7.25 24.83
C GLN A 22 -4.06 6.01 25.69
N PRO A 23 -4.80 6.16 26.80
CA PRO A 23 -5.33 5.01 27.53
C PRO A 23 -6.15 4.09 26.60
N GLN A 24 -6.06 2.78 26.80
CA GLN A 24 -6.66 1.77 25.92
C GLN A 24 -8.15 2.01 25.66
N ALA A 25 -8.92 2.38 26.69
CA ALA A 25 -10.35 2.69 26.55
C ALA A 25 -10.61 3.85 25.59
N THR A 26 -9.80 4.92 25.67
CA THR A 26 -9.87 6.08 24.78
C THR A 26 -9.44 5.71 23.36
N ALA A 27 -8.37 4.95 23.21
CA ALA A 27 -7.88 4.48 21.91
C ALA A 27 -8.94 3.63 21.18
N PHE A 28 -9.63 2.73 21.89
CA PHE A 28 -10.74 1.96 21.32
C PHE A 28 -11.95 2.81 20.95
N ALA A 29 -12.30 3.81 21.76
CA ALA A 29 -13.39 4.74 21.45
C ALA A 29 -13.08 5.56 20.18
N ASN A 30 -11.84 6.00 20.03
CA ASN A 30 -11.35 6.69 18.83
C ASN A 30 -11.40 5.75 17.62
N LEU A 31 -10.88 4.52 17.74
CA LEU A 31 -10.93 3.53 16.66
C LEU A 31 -12.37 3.28 16.18
N ARG A 32 -13.31 3.12 17.11
CA ARG A 32 -14.74 2.93 16.76
C ARG A 32 -15.29 4.12 15.98
N THR A 33 -14.97 5.34 16.39
CA THR A 33 -15.43 6.56 15.72
C THR A 33 -14.80 6.70 14.32
N THR A 34 -13.50 6.46 14.20
CA THR A 34 -12.78 6.48 12.92
C THR A 34 -13.34 5.47 11.95
N LEU A 35 -13.53 4.22 12.38
CA LEU A 35 -14.14 3.18 11.54
C LEU A 35 -15.54 3.61 11.09
N PHE A 36 -16.39 4.12 11.98
CA PHE A 36 -17.72 4.60 11.61
C PHE A 36 -17.67 5.70 10.54
N ARG A 37 -16.73 6.63 10.63
CA ARG A 37 -16.53 7.67 9.60
C ARG A 37 -16.05 7.08 8.27
N MET A 38 -15.10 6.15 8.31
CA MET A 38 -14.63 5.44 7.11
C MET A 38 -15.79 4.70 6.43
N ARG A 39 -16.65 4.02 7.20
CA ARG A 39 -17.84 3.34 6.67
C ARG A 39 -18.77 4.26 5.89
N LYS A 40 -18.95 5.49 6.38
CA LYS A 40 -19.79 6.48 5.70
C LYS A 40 -19.15 7.07 4.45
N ALA A 41 -17.82 7.11 4.40
CA ALA A 41 -17.08 7.68 3.29
C ALA A 41 -16.83 6.68 2.14
N LEU A 42 -16.84 5.38 2.44
CA LEU A 42 -16.62 4.33 1.45
C LEU A 42 -17.95 3.85 0.84
N PRO A 43 -18.19 4.08 -0.47
CA PRO A 43 -19.25 3.36 -1.17
C PRO A 43 -18.93 1.86 -1.14
N ASN A 44 -19.94 1.02 -0.92
CA ASN A 44 -19.82 -0.44 -0.81
C ASN A 44 -18.91 -0.94 0.32
N GLU A 45 -18.92 -0.29 1.49
CA GLU A 45 -18.09 -0.67 2.64
C GLU A 45 -18.15 -2.15 3.02
N ALA A 46 -19.34 -2.76 3.03
CA ALA A 46 -19.50 -4.17 3.39
C ALA A 46 -18.72 -5.12 2.47
N GLU A 47 -18.37 -4.68 1.26
CA GLU A 47 -17.54 -5.42 0.33
C GLU A 47 -16.05 -5.20 0.60
N VAL A 48 -15.64 -4.01 1.04
CA VAL A 48 -14.23 -3.59 1.21
C VAL A 48 -13.67 -3.84 2.61
N LEU A 49 -14.47 -3.66 3.65
CA LEU A 49 -14.04 -3.81 5.05
C LEU A 49 -14.90 -4.85 5.76
N HIS A 50 -14.24 -5.93 6.19
CA HIS A 50 -14.86 -6.92 7.07
C HIS A 50 -14.45 -6.61 8.51
N ILE A 51 -15.40 -6.10 9.30
CA ILE A 51 -15.16 -5.65 10.67
C ILE A 51 -15.97 -6.52 11.63
N THR A 52 -15.27 -7.24 12.50
CA THR A 52 -15.86 -8.01 13.58
C THR A 52 -15.65 -7.30 14.93
N GLN A 53 -16.09 -7.94 16.02
CA GLN A 53 -15.89 -7.41 17.37
C GLN A 53 -14.41 -7.30 17.76
N GLN A 54 -13.54 -8.12 17.17
CA GLN A 54 -12.12 -8.20 17.55
C GLN A 54 -11.17 -7.85 16.39
N ASN A 55 -11.60 -8.06 15.15
CA ASN A 55 -10.75 -7.98 13.97
C ASN A 55 -11.28 -7.00 12.93
N ILE A 56 -10.35 -6.46 12.16
CA ILE A 56 -10.60 -5.60 11.03
C ILE A 56 -9.76 -6.13 9.86
N GLU A 57 -10.45 -6.47 8.78
CA GLU A 57 -9.89 -7.06 7.57
C GLU A 57 -10.24 -6.17 6.37
N PHE A 58 -9.28 -6.00 5.47
CA PHE A 58 -9.46 -5.27 4.22
C PHE A 58 -9.55 -6.28 3.06
N ARG A 59 -10.67 -6.29 2.35
CA ARG A 59 -10.89 -7.20 1.23
C ARG A 59 -10.31 -6.60 -0.04
N ARG A 60 -9.17 -7.15 -0.48
CA ARG A 60 -8.45 -6.69 -1.67
C ARG A 60 -9.28 -6.81 -2.94
N ASP A 61 -10.10 -7.85 -3.06
CA ASP A 61 -10.92 -8.10 -4.27
C ASP A 61 -11.99 -7.02 -4.50
N ALA A 62 -12.37 -6.29 -3.45
CA ALA A 62 -13.42 -5.28 -3.51
C ALA A 62 -12.86 -3.85 -3.69
N ALA A 63 -11.54 -3.67 -3.69
CA ALA A 63 -10.93 -2.35 -3.78
C ALA A 63 -9.58 -2.38 -4.50
N ARG A 64 -9.42 -1.48 -5.47
CA ARG A 64 -8.12 -1.24 -6.10
C ARG A 64 -7.25 -0.39 -5.17
N VAL A 65 -6.01 -0.83 -5.00
CA VAL A 65 -4.98 -0.14 -4.22
C VAL A 65 -3.76 0.01 -5.13
N ASP A 66 -3.54 1.23 -5.61
CA ASP A 66 -2.47 1.61 -6.54
C ASP A 66 -1.08 1.08 -6.12
N ALA A 67 -0.66 1.32 -4.89
CA ALA A 67 0.63 0.86 -4.38
C ALA A 67 0.72 -0.67 -4.31
N ALA A 68 -0.41 -1.35 -4.07
CA ALA A 68 -0.44 -2.80 -4.00
C ALA A 68 -0.42 -3.44 -5.41
N GLU A 69 -1.00 -2.76 -6.40
CA GLU A 69 -0.95 -3.14 -7.81
C GLU A 69 0.42 -2.85 -8.42
N PHE A 70 1.03 -1.72 -8.07
CA PHE A 70 2.42 -1.39 -8.37
C PHE A 70 3.37 -2.50 -7.90
N GLU A 71 3.31 -2.89 -6.62
CA GLU A 71 4.15 -3.95 -6.08
C GLU A 71 3.88 -5.32 -6.73
N SER A 72 2.64 -5.61 -7.13
CA SER A 72 2.27 -6.84 -7.84
C SER A 72 2.92 -6.91 -9.23
N LEU A 73 2.84 -5.83 -10.01
CA LEU A 73 3.45 -5.77 -11.35
C LEU A 73 4.97 -5.95 -11.30
N LEU A 74 5.63 -5.39 -10.28
CA LEU A 74 7.06 -5.60 -10.06
C LEU A 74 7.38 -7.06 -9.68
N ALA A 75 6.57 -7.65 -8.80
CA ALA A 75 6.74 -9.05 -8.41
C ALA A 75 6.53 -10.01 -9.60
N GLU A 76 5.56 -9.74 -10.47
CA GLU A 76 5.35 -10.48 -11.71
C GLU A 76 6.57 -10.39 -12.64
N CYS A 77 7.18 -9.21 -12.79
CA CYS A 77 8.41 -9.06 -13.59
C CYS A 77 9.60 -9.85 -13.00
N ALA A 78 9.69 -9.92 -11.67
CA ALA A 78 10.74 -10.68 -10.98
C ALA A 78 10.54 -12.20 -11.11
N GLN A 79 9.30 -12.68 -11.21
CA GLN A 79 8.95 -14.09 -11.37
C GLN A 79 8.88 -14.53 -12.84
N HIS A 80 8.73 -13.58 -13.77
CA HIS A 80 8.66 -13.83 -15.20
C HIS A 80 10.02 -14.31 -15.73
N PRO A 81 10.10 -15.43 -16.49
CA PRO A 81 11.36 -15.92 -17.03
C PRO A 81 11.86 -15.07 -18.19
N HIS A 82 13.08 -14.54 -18.06
CA HIS A 82 13.80 -13.83 -19.12
C HIS A 82 15.32 -14.01 -18.94
N ALA A 83 16.08 -13.92 -20.04
CA ALA A 83 17.54 -13.95 -19.99
C ALA A 83 18.12 -12.59 -19.58
N ASP A 84 17.47 -11.51 -19.99
CA ASP A 84 17.74 -10.14 -19.59
C ASP A 84 16.41 -9.39 -19.54
N ILE A 85 16.10 -8.82 -18.37
CA ILE A 85 14.87 -8.08 -18.14
C ILE A 85 14.73 -6.87 -19.08
N ALA A 86 15.86 -6.25 -19.45
CA ALA A 86 15.87 -5.11 -20.37
C ALA A 86 15.51 -5.53 -21.82
N HIS A 87 15.57 -6.81 -22.16
CA HIS A 87 15.14 -7.32 -23.48
C HIS A 87 13.72 -7.93 -23.46
N CYS A 88 13.09 -7.99 -22.29
CA CYS A 88 11.77 -8.59 -22.14
C CYS A 88 10.66 -7.58 -22.43
N TYR A 89 9.96 -7.74 -23.55
CA TYR A 89 8.83 -6.87 -23.92
C TYR A 89 7.69 -6.92 -22.90
N GLU A 90 7.38 -8.10 -22.37
CA GLU A 90 6.30 -8.28 -21.40
C GLU A 90 6.61 -7.57 -20.07
N CYS A 91 7.85 -7.69 -19.58
CA CYS A 91 8.29 -6.94 -18.40
C CYS A 91 8.29 -5.44 -18.66
N ALA A 92 8.71 -4.97 -19.84
CA ALA A 92 8.67 -3.54 -20.18
C ALA A 92 7.23 -2.98 -20.14
N GLN A 93 6.24 -3.72 -20.63
CA GLN A 93 4.83 -3.32 -20.54
C GLN A 93 4.36 -3.25 -19.08
N ARG A 94 4.62 -4.29 -18.28
CA ARG A 94 4.27 -4.31 -16.85
C ARG A 94 4.94 -3.19 -16.06
N LEU A 95 6.24 -2.94 -16.29
CA LEU A 95 6.98 -1.87 -15.65
C LEU A 95 6.42 -0.48 -16.02
N THR A 96 6.00 -0.29 -17.27
CA THR A 96 5.36 0.97 -17.70
C THR A 96 4.03 1.18 -16.98
N GLN A 97 3.22 0.13 -16.82
CA GLN A 97 1.98 0.18 -16.04
C GLN A 97 2.26 0.48 -14.56
N ALA A 98 3.30 -0.15 -13.99
CA ALA A 98 3.70 0.10 -12.61
C ALA A 98 4.08 1.58 -12.41
N ILE A 99 4.94 2.13 -13.25
CA ILE A 99 5.34 3.54 -13.15
C ILE A 99 4.14 4.50 -13.29
N ALA A 100 3.16 4.19 -14.14
CA ALA A 100 1.96 5.01 -14.27
C ALA A 100 1.10 5.07 -12.99
N LEU A 101 1.20 4.07 -12.10
CA LEU A 101 0.53 4.04 -10.80
C LEU A 101 1.29 4.83 -9.72
N TYR A 102 2.58 5.08 -9.91
CA TYR A 102 3.41 5.84 -8.96
C TYR A 102 3.33 7.34 -9.26
N SER A 103 2.30 8.01 -8.74
CA SER A 103 2.01 9.43 -9.02
C SER A 103 2.51 10.42 -7.96
N GLY A 104 3.33 9.97 -7.00
CA GLY A 104 3.85 10.79 -5.91
C GLY A 104 4.12 9.99 -4.64
N ASP A 105 4.44 10.69 -3.55
CA ASP A 105 4.70 10.06 -2.26
C ASP A 105 3.44 9.40 -1.70
N LEU A 106 3.60 8.18 -1.19
CA LEU A 106 2.53 7.44 -0.53
C LEU A 106 1.91 8.29 0.59
N LEU A 107 0.60 8.55 0.50
CA LEU A 107 -0.14 9.32 1.51
C LEU A 107 0.49 10.69 1.82
N GLN A 108 1.00 11.40 0.79
CA GLN A 108 1.78 12.65 0.92
C GLN A 108 1.20 13.65 1.93
N ASP A 109 -0.12 13.85 1.93
CA ASP A 109 -0.81 14.83 2.79
C ASP A 109 -1.27 14.28 4.14
N LEU A 110 -1.04 13.00 4.42
CA LEU A 110 -1.40 12.37 5.68
C LEU A 110 -0.22 12.40 6.65
N SER A 111 -0.45 12.98 7.83
CA SER A 111 0.45 12.86 8.97
C SER A 111 -0.36 12.56 10.22
N LEU A 112 0.08 11.55 10.97
CA LEU A 112 -0.43 11.18 12.28
C LEU A 112 0.66 11.43 13.32
N ARG A 113 0.97 12.71 13.57
CA ARG A 113 2.02 13.14 14.52
C ARG A 113 1.89 12.54 15.93
N ALA A 114 0.67 12.17 16.31
CA ALA A 114 0.39 11.50 17.59
C ALA A 114 0.78 10.01 17.60
N SER A 115 1.27 9.47 16.49
CA SER A 115 1.80 8.11 16.39
C SER A 115 3.16 8.10 15.69
N GLN A 116 4.21 8.15 16.50
CA GLN A 116 5.57 7.93 16.01
C GLN A 116 5.75 6.59 15.27
N PRO A 117 5.23 5.44 15.76
CA PRO A 117 5.36 4.18 15.04
C PRO A 117 4.72 4.19 13.64
N PHE A 118 3.62 4.93 13.46
CA PHE A 118 3.01 5.09 12.14
C PHE A 118 3.88 5.94 11.21
N GLU A 119 4.40 7.06 11.71
CA GLU A 119 5.26 7.95 10.92
C GLU A 119 6.56 7.27 10.49
N GLU A 120 7.19 6.50 11.38
CA GLU A 120 8.39 5.71 11.06
C GLU A 120 8.10 4.65 9.98
N TRP A 121 6.99 3.92 10.12
CA TRP A 121 6.58 2.96 9.10
C TRP A 121 6.30 3.63 7.75
N LEU A 122 5.62 4.78 7.75
CA LEU A 122 5.29 5.51 6.53
C LEU A 122 6.55 6.00 5.81
N LEU A 123 7.53 6.53 6.56
CA LEU A 123 8.82 6.96 6.04
C LEU A 123 9.55 5.80 5.34
N VAL A 124 9.68 4.65 6.01
CA VAL A 124 10.34 3.47 5.45
C VAL A 124 9.61 2.98 4.18
N LYS A 125 8.28 2.96 4.20
CA LYS A 125 7.50 2.49 3.04
C LYS A 125 7.61 3.44 1.85
N ARG A 126 7.64 4.76 2.06
CA ARG A 126 7.88 5.75 1.00
C ARG A 126 9.24 5.54 0.33
N GLU A 127 10.29 5.40 1.13
CA GLU A 127 11.64 5.15 0.64
C GLU A 127 11.72 3.84 -0.16
N GLN A 128 11.07 2.77 0.32
CA GLN A 128 11.00 1.50 -0.40
C GLN A 128 10.34 1.65 -1.78
N LEU A 129 9.16 2.30 -1.82
CA LEU A 129 8.41 2.49 -3.08
C LEU A 129 9.18 3.38 -4.06
N LEU A 130 9.85 4.42 -3.57
CA LEU A 130 10.70 5.28 -4.39
C LEU A 130 11.85 4.50 -5.02
N ARG A 131 12.58 3.69 -4.24
CA ARG A 131 13.66 2.85 -4.76
C ARG A 131 13.19 1.86 -5.82
N GLN A 132 12.02 1.25 -5.60
CA GLN A 132 11.40 0.36 -6.57
C GLN A 132 11.02 1.08 -7.87
N ALA A 133 10.47 2.30 -7.77
CA ALA A 133 10.11 3.10 -8.93
C ALA A 133 11.35 3.52 -9.73
N LEU A 134 12.42 3.96 -9.06
CA LEU A 134 13.69 4.31 -9.71
C LEU A 134 14.29 3.11 -10.44
N SER A 135 14.34 1.94 -9.80
CA SER A 135 14.85 0.72 -10.43
C SER A 135 14.03 0.31 -11.67
N ALA A 136 12.69 0.42 -11.60
CA ALA A 136 11.84 0.16 -12.75
C ALA A 136 12.09 1.14 -13.91
N LEU A 137 12.29 2.43 -13.62
CA LEU A 137 12.63 3.45 -14.62
C LEU A 137 13.99 3.20 -15.27
N GLU A 138 15.00 2.78 -14.50
CA GLU A 138 16.33 2.41 -15.03
C GLU A 138 16.22 1.27 -16.05
N ILE A 139 15.44 0.23 -15.73
CA ILE A 139 15.22 -0.92 -16.62
C ILE A 139 14.50 -0.49 -17.90
N LEU A 140 13.46 0.34 -17.79
CA LEU A 140 12.72 0.86 -18.94
C LEU A 140 13.60 1.73 -19.83
N SER A 141 14.46 2.55 -19.24
CA SER A 141 15.42 3.38 -19.98
C SER A 141 16.36 2.50 -20.79
N ALA A 142 16.95 1.47 -20.18
CA ALA A 142 17.82 0.51 -20.86
C ALA A 142 17.07 -0.28 -21.96
N HIS A 143 15.79 -0.60 -21.76
CA HIS A 143 14.95 -1.25 -22.78
C HIS A 143 14.76 -0.37 -24.02
N HIS A 144 14.53 0.93 -23.83
CA HIS A 144 14.31 1.88 -24.93
C HIS A 144 15.61 2.27 -25.65
N GLU A 145 16.70 2.49 -24.93
CA GLU A 145 18.01 2.83 -25.52
C GLU A 145 18.54 1.77 -26.47
N ARG A 146 18.30 0.49 -26.17
CA ARG A 146 18.78 -0.63 -27.00
C ARG A 146 17.87 -0.93 -28.21
N ARG A 147 16.72 -0.25 -28.30
CA ARG A 147 15.77 -0.37 -29.42
C ARG A 147 15.80 0.83 -30.37
N GLY A 148 16.43 1.92 -29.97
CA GLY A 148 16.77 3.07 -30.84
C GLY A 148 18.07 2.82 -31.59
#